data_AF-A0A1Y3TBU2-F1
#
_entry.id   AF-A0A1Y3TBU2-F1
#
_cell.length_a   1.000
_cell.length_b   1.000
_cell.length_c   1.000
_cell.angle_alpha   90.00
_cell.angle_beta   90.00
_cell.angle_gamma   90.00
#
_symmetry.space_group_name_H-M   'P 1'
#
loop_
_entity.id
_entity.type
_entity.pdbx_description
1 polymer ?
#
loop_
_entity_poly.entity_id
_entity_poly.type
_entity_poly.pdbx_seq_one_letter_code
_entity_poly.pdbx_strand_id
1 'polypeptide(L)'
;MSNQTRQCQPVLFDPQEAISLGNLFKDLYMSYQGFSNYCLQPENARQQALLEVQMYYFVAHEINLYLDMHPHDEKMIQLYEQYIQKAKQSQDVFEKRYGPLEVQNTQNKIPFEWIQGPWPWEYQKD
;
A
#
# COMPACT_ATOMS: atom_id res chain seq x y z
N MET A 1 11.32 16.38 35.45
CA MET A 1 10.95 14.96 35.55
C MET A 1 10.18 14.64 34.29
N SER A 2 10.87 14.12 33.28
CA SER A 2 10.26 13.78 31.99
C SER A 2 9.44 12.52 32.19
N ASN A 3 8.11 12.64 32.19
CA ASN A 3 7.22 11.49 32.10
C ASN A 3 7.38 10.89 30.70
N GLN A 4 8.36 10.01 30.53
CA GLN A 4 8.39 9.09 29.40
C GLN A 4 7.26 8.09 29.63
N THR A 5 6.08 8.40 29.09
CA THR A 5 5.04 7.41 28.83
C THR A 5 5.70 6.24 28.14
N ARG A 6 5.66 5.05 28.74
CA ARG A 6 6.02 3.81 28.04
C ARG A 6 5.05 3.67 26.87
N GLN A 7 5.47 4.08 25.67
CA GLN A 7 4.73 3.78 24.45
C GLN A 7 4.91 2.28 24.19
N CYS A 8 3.88 1.50 24.52
CA CYS A 8 3.77 0.15 24.03
C CYS A 8 3.71 0.22 22.50
N GLN A 9 4.55 -0.54 21.83
CA GLN A 9 4.54 -0.64 20.37
C GLN A 9 3.15 -1.12 19.94
N PRO A 10 2.53 -0.46 18.94
CA PRO A 10 1.18 -0.80 18.55
C PRO A 10 1.15 -2.17 17.86
N VAL A 11 0.03 -2.88 18.00
CA VAL A 11 -0.16 -4.15 17.33
C VAL A 11 -0.68 -3.90 15.91
N LEU A 12 0.01 -4.44 14.91
CA LEU A 12 -0.30 -4.21 13.49
C LEU A 12 -1.06 -5.39 12.88
N PHE A 13 -1.99 -5.10 11.97
CA PHE A 13 -2.52 -6.07 11.01
C PHE A 13 -1.42 -6.49 10.02
N ASP A 14 -1.55 -7.68 9.44
CA ASP A 14 -0.72 -8.00 8.28
C ASP A 14 -1.13 -7.11 7.08
N PRO A 15 -0.26 -6.93 6.07
CA PRO A 15 -0.55 -6.02 4.97
C PRO A 15 -1.87 -6.31 4.22
N GLN A 16 -2.25 -7.59 4.05
CA GLN A 16 -3.46 -8.00 3.33
C GLN A 16 -4.70 -7.68 4.16
N GLU A 17 -4.67 -7.97 5.47
CA GLU A 17 -5.69 -7.53 6.43
C GLU A 17 -5.79 -6.00 6.43
N ALA A 18 -4.67 -5.29 6.53
CA ALA A 18 -4.63 -3.85 6.68
C ALA A 18 -5.30 -3.11 5.51
N ILE A 19 -4.98 -3.50 4.26
CA ILE A 19 -5.59 -2.86 3.08
C ILE A 19 -7.07 -3.23 2.92
N SER A 20 -7.45 -4.46 3.29
CA SER A 20 -8.85 -4.88 3.26
C SER A 20 -9.67 -4.12 4.31
N LEU A 21 -9.11 -3.94 5.51
CA LEU A 21 -9.75 -3.27 6.62
C LEU A 21 -9.68 -1.74 6.53
N GLY A 22 -8.79 -1.20 5.70
CA GLY A 22 -8.53 0.23 5.58
C GLY A 22 -7.85 0.82 6.80
N ASN A 23 -7.14 0.01 7.60
CA ASN A 23 -6.45 0.44 8.80
C ASN A 23 -5.33 -0.54 9.18
N LEU A 24 -4.14 -0.02 9.49
CA LEU A 24 -2.98 -0.84 9.88
C LEU A 24 -2.97 -1.23 11.37
N PHE A 25 -3.55 -0.42 12.27
CA PHE A 25 -3.37 -0.55 13.72
C PHE A 25 -4.54 -1.29 14.39
N LYS A 26 -4.30 -2.49 14.94
CA LYS A 26 -5.35 -3.32 15.55
C LYS A 26 -6.09 -2.62 16.69
N ASP A 27 -5.35 -1.86 17.49
CA ASP A 27 -5.89 -1.17 18.67
C ASP A 27 -6.83 -0.01 18.30
N LEU A 28 -6.80 0.47 17.05
CA LEU A 28 -7.64 1.55 16.54
C LEU A 28 -8.83 1.05 15.71
N TYR A 29 -8.86 -0.25 15.39
CA TYR A 29 -9.89 -0.81 14.51
C TYR A 29 -11.13 -1.25 15.29
N MET A 30 -12.30 -0.78 14.83
CA MET A 30 -13.60 -1.22 15.32
C MET A 30 -14.53 -1.47 14.13
N SER A 31 -15.09 -2.68 14.02
CA SER A 31 -16.05 -3.00 12.96
C SER A 31 -17.40 -2.33 13.22
N TYR A 32 -18.00 -1.77 12.17
CA TYR A 32 -19.34 -1.18 12.28
C TYR A 32 -20.40 -2.29 12.22
N GLN A 33 -21.18 -2.46 13.29
CA GLN A 33 -22.28 -3.43 13.35
C GLN A 33 -21.90 -4.87 12.92
N GLY A 34 -20.65 -5.27 13.11
CA GLY A 34 -20.16 -6.58 12.67
C GLY A 34 -19.95 -6.72 11.16
N PHE A 35 -20.13 -5.65 10.38
CA PHE A 35 -19.65 -5.61 9.00
C PHE A 35 -18.12 -5.54 9.02
N SER A 36 -17.49 -6.62 8.56
CA SER A 36 -16.09 -6.60 8.13
C SER A 36 -16.03 -6.16 6.68
N ASN A 37 -14.97 -5.46 6.31
CA ASN A 37 -14.78 -5.00 4.93
C ASN A 37 -14.68 -6.16 3.93
N TYR A 38 -14.93 -5.84 2.66
CA TYR A 38 -14.85 -6.79 1.56
C TYR A 38 -13.41 -7.26 1.36
N CYS A 39 -13.22 -8.57 1.26
CA CYS A 39 -11.93 -9.12 0.87
C CYS A 39 -11.65 -8.76 -0.60
N LEU A 40 -10.51 -8.13 -0.86
CA LEU A 40 -10.07 -7.83 -2.23
C LEU A 40 -9.70 -9.16 -2.91
N GLN A 41 -10.47 -9.54 -3.93
CA GLN A 41 -10.27 -10.76 -4.71
C GLN A 41 -9.79 -10.41 -6.12
N PRO A 42 -8.48 -10.46 -6.40
CA PRO A 42 -7.98 -10.21 -7.75
C PRO A 42 -8.42 -11.36 -8.68
N GLU A 43 -9.03 -11.02 -9.81
CA GLU A 43 -9.57 -11.98 -10.79
C GLU A 43 -8.49 -12.47 -11.76
N ASN A 44 -7.45 -11.66 -12.00
CA ASN A 44 -6.36 -12.00 -12.90
C ASN A 44 -4.99 -11.54 -12.38
N ALA A 45 -3.93 -12.00 -13.05
CA ALA A 45 -2.55 -11.74 -12.64
C ALA A 45 -2.19 -10.23 -12.60
N ARG A 46 -2.83 -9.41 -13.45
CA ARG A 46 -2.64 -7.94 -13.43
C ARG A 46 -3.22 -7.36 -12.16
N GLN A 47 -4.47 -7.71 -11.83
CA GLN A 47 -5.12 -7.26 -10.60
C GLN A 47 -4.35 -7.73 -9.36
N GLN A 48 -3.84 -8.96 -9.36
CA GLN A 48 -3.05 -9.49 -8.25
C GLN A 48 -1.74 -8.70 -8.05
N ALA A 49 -1.01 -8.43 -9.14
CA ALA A 49 0.20 -7.63 -9.07
C ALA A 49 -0.09 -6.18 -8.64
N LEU A 50 -1.18 -5.58 -9.11
CA LEU A 50 -1.58 -4.24 -8.70
C LEU A 50 -1.96 -4.19 -7.22
N LEU A 51 -2.68 -5.20 -6.73
CA LEU A 51 -3.05 -5.30 -5.32
C LEU A 51 -1.81 -5.39 -4.42
N GLU A 52 -0.77 -6.10 -4.83
CA GLU A 52 0.50 -6.16 -4.09
C GLU A 52 1.19 -4.79 -4.01
N VAL A 53 1.19 -4.02 -5.11
CA VAL A 53 1.69 -2.63 -5.12
C VAL A 53 0.92 -1.76 -4.13
N GLN A 54 -0.42 -1.78 -4.23
CA GLN A 54 -1.30 -0.98 -3.38
C GLN A 54 -1.14 -1.34 -1.90
N MET A 55 -1.06 -2.64 -1.60
CA MET A 55 -0.90 -3.16 -0.24
C MET A 55 0.36 -2.63 0.44
N TYR A 56 1.52 -2.69 -0.22
CA TYR A 56 2.76 -2.19 0.39
C TYR A 56 2.79 -0.66 0.49
N TYR A 57 2.28 0.06 -0.53
CA TYR A 57 2.17 1.52 -0.44
C TYR A 57 1.20 1.95 0.67
N PHE A 58 0.09 1.24 0.86
CA PHE A 58 -0.86 1.49 1.95
C PHE A 58 -0.17 1.37 3.31
N VAL A 59 0.53 0.26 3.56
CA VAL A 59 1.23 0.06 4.84
C VAL A 59 2.31 1.13 5.06
N ALA A 60 3.10 1.47 4.03
CA ALA A 60 4.09 2.54 4.14
C ALA A 60 3.44 3.90 4.46
N HIS A 61 2.29 4.20 3.85
CA HIS A 61 1.55 5.43 4.10
C HIS A 61 1.02 5.51 5.54
N GLU A 62 0.41 4.43 6.04
CA GLU A 62 -0.11 4.34 7.41
C GLU A 62 1.00 4.53 8.45
N ILE A 63 2.17 3.92 8.24
CA ILE A 63 3.32 4.11 9.13
C ILE A 63 3.82 5.55 9.07
N ASN A 64 3.87 6.17 7.89
CA ASN A 64 4.25 7.57 7.76
C ASN A 64 3.31 8.49 8.58
N LEU A 65 2.00 8.30 8.47
CA LEU A 65 1.02 9.04 9.25
C LEU A 65 1.19 8.83 10.77
N TYR A 66 1.53 7.62 11.20
CA TYR A 66 1.85 7.36 12.60
C TYR A 66 3.12 8.11 13.05
N LEU A 67 4.16 8.12 12.23
CA LEU A 67 5.45 8.78 12.51
C LEU A 67 5.33 10.30 12.59
N ASP A 68 4.34 10.93 11.94
CA ASP A 68 4.04 12.36 12.11
C ASP A 68 3.76 12.72 13.58
N MET A 69 3.18 11.79 14.35
CA MET A 69 2.92 11.94 15.79
C MET A 69 3.99 11.28 16.68
N HIS A 70 4.78 10.35 16.12
CA HIS A 70 5.76 9.53 16.83
C HIS A 70 7.15 9.56 16.15
N PRO A 71 7.76 10.74 15.96
CA PRO A 71 8.93 10.90 15.08
C PRO A 71 10.22 10.22 15.58
N HIS A 72 10.24 9.72 16.81
CA HIS A 72 11.38 9.05 17.43
C HIS A 72 11.20 7.52 17.56
N ASP A 73 10.14 6.95 16.97
CA ASP A 73 9.90 5.51 16.98
C ASP A 73 10.77 4.80 15.94
N GLU A 74 12.00 4.45 16.33
CA GLU A 74 13.00 3.82 15.45
C GLU A 74 12.50 2.54 14.77
N LYS A 75 11.65 1.75 15.46
CA LYS A 75 11.10 0.52 14.90
C LYS A 75 10.15 0.81 13.75
N MET A 76 9.30 1.83 13.89
CA MET A 76 8.39 2.26 12.84
C MET A 76 9.13 2.90 11.67
N ILE A 77 10.21 3.65 11.93
CA ILE A 77 11.08 4.18 10.86
C ILE A 77 11.67 3.04 10.03
N GLN A 78 12.24 2.01 10.68
CA GLN A 78 12.78 0.84 9.97
C GLN A 78 11.70 0.09 9.21
N LEU A 79 10.51 -0.04 9.78
CA LEU A 79 9.39 -0.71 9.13
C LEU A 79 8.89 0.07 7.91
N TYR A 80 8.83 1.40 8.00
CA TYR A 80 8.54 2.28 6.86
C TYR A 80 9.55 2.06 5.73
N GLU A 81 10.84 2.09 6.03
CA GLU A 81 11.91 1.86 5.05
C GLU A 81 11.77 0.50 4.34
N GLN A 82 11.43 -0.54 5.10
CA GLN A 82 11.20 -1.87 4.53
C GLN A 82 9.98 -1.89 3.59
N TYR A 83 8.85 -1.30 3.98
CA TYR A 83 7.64 -1.32 3.16
C TYR A 83 7.72 -0.39 1.95
N ILE A 84 8.36 0.77 2.06
CA ILE A 84 8.56 1.64 0.89
C ILE A 84 9.50 1.01 -0.14
N GLN A 85 10.49 0.22 0.31
CA GLN A 85 11.33 -0.57 -0.60
C GLN A 85 10.53 -1.68 -1.29
N LYS A 86 9.71 -2.43 -0.54
CA LYS A 86 8.82 -3.45 -1.12
C LYS A 86 7.83 -2.85 -2.12
N ALA A 87 7.24 -1.70 -1.82
CA ALA A 87 6.31 -0.99 -2.68
C ALA A 87 6.95 -0.57 -4.01
N LYS A 88 8.17 -0.01 -3.97
CA LYS A 88 8.92 0.33 -5.19
C LYS A 88 9.29 -0.91 -6.00
N GLN A 89 9.71 -1.99 -5.35
CA GLN A 89 10.04 -3.23 -6.03
C GLN A 89 8.82 -3.87 -6.71
N SER A 90 7.67 -3.91 -6.04
CA SER A 90 6.44 -4.43 -6.64
C SER A 90 5.95 -3.52 -7.76
N GLN A 91 6.07 -2.19 -7.63
CA GLN A 91 5.77 -1.24 -8.70
C GLN A 91 6.64 -1.50 -9.93
N ASP A 92 7.96 -1.64 -9.76
CA ASP A 92 8.87 -1.97 -10.87
C ASP A 92 8.47 -3.28 -11.57
N VAL A 93 8.07 -4.31 -10.82
CA VAL A 93 7.63 -5.61 -11.35
C VAL A 93 6.32 -5.45 -12.12
N PHE A 94 5.37 -4.70 -11.59
CA PHE A 94 4.11 -4.40 -12.24
C PHE A 94 4.33 -3.64 -13.54
N GLU A 95 5.08 -2.53 -13.49
CA GLU A 95 5.26 -1.62 -14.62
C GLU A 95 6.02 -2.27 -15.78
N LYS A 96 7.01 -3.13 -15.48
CA LYS A 96 7.70 -3.95 -16.50
C LYS A 96 6.77 -4.85 -17.30
N ARG A 97 5.64 -5.27 -16.72
CA ARG A 97 4.71 -6.23 -17.33
C ARG A 97 3.46 -5.58 -17.90
N TYR A 98 2.92 -4.56 -17.23
CA TYR A 98 1.58 -4.03 -17.49
C TYR A 98 1.56 -2.54 -17.88
N GLY A 99 2.72 -1.89 -17.90
CA GLY A 99 2.85 -0.47 -18.21
C GLY A 99 2.91 0.43 -16.97
N PRO A 100 3.28 1.71 -17.14
CA PRO A 100 3.56 2.64 -16.05
C PRO A 100 2.31 2.93 -15.21
N LEU A 101 2.48 3.03 -13.88
CA LEU A 101 1.43 3.45 -12.95
C LEU A 101 1.42 4.97 -12.75
N GLU A 102 2.54 5.63 -13.02
CA GLU A 102 2.70 7.08 -12.90
C GLU A 102 3.33 7.66 -14.17
N VAL A 103 2.95 8.89 -14.54
CA VAL A 103 3.40 9.55 -15.77
C VAL A 103 4.93 9.63 -15.85
N GLN A 104 5.59 9.91 -14.72
CA GLN A 104 7.04 10.02 -14.65
C GLN A 104 7.78 8.69 -14.86
N ASN A 105 7.10 7.56 -14.72
CA ASN A 105 7.68 6.22 -14.95
C ASN A 105 7.57 5.78 -16.41
N THR A 106 6.98 6.61 -17.28
CA THR A 106 6.88 6.34 -18.71
C THR A 106 8.25 6.45 -19.39
N GLN A 107 8.48 5.64 -20.43
CA GLN A 107 9.72 5.69 -21.21
C GLN A 107 9.72 6.81 -22.28
N ASN A 108 8.72 7.71 -22.26
CA ASN A 108 8.53 8.79 -23.23
C ASN A 108 8.63 8.36 -24.71
N LYS A 109 8.19 7.12 -25.02
CA LYS A 109 8.17 6.57 -26.38
C LYS A 109 7.01 7.13 -27.20
N ILE A 110 7.09 7.03 -28.53
CA ILE A 110 6.00 7.36 -29.46
C ILE A 110 5.33 6.06 -29.93
N PRO A 111 4.00 5.92 -29.86
CA PRO A 111 3.05 6.86 -29.25
C PRO A 111 3.21 6.89 -27.71
N PHE A 112 2.86 8.04 -27.11
CA PHE A 112 3.10 8.31 -25.68
C PHE A 112 2.57 7.18 -24.80
N GLU A 113 3.46 6.47 -24.11
CA GLU A 113 3.15 5.22 -23.41
C GLU A 113 2.01 5.38 -22.39
N TRP A 114 1.92 6.52 -21.70
CA TRP A 114 0.87 6.80 -20.70
C TRP A 114 -0.55 6.72 -21.26
N ILE A 115 -0.75 7.06 -22.55
CA ILE A 115 -2.10 7.03 -23.14
C ILE A 115 -2.49 5.63 -23.62
N GLN A 116 -1.56 4.67 -23.56
CA GLN A 116 -1.82 3.31 -24.00
C GLN A 116 -2.60 2.57 -22.90
N GLY A 117 -3.77 2.08 -23.28
CA GLY A 117 -4.61 1.30 -22.38
C GLY A 117 -4.03 -0.10 -22.09
N PRO A 118 -4.66 -0.86 -21.18
CA PRO A 118 -5.98 -0.57 -20.63
C PRO A 118 -5.95 0.34 -19.38
N TRP A 119 -6.75 1.40 -19.41
CA TRP A 119 -6.99 2.26 -18.25
C TRP A 119 -7.76 1.51 -17.16
N PRO A 120 -7.69 1.95 -15.89
CA PRO A 120 -8.40 1.29 -14.79
C PRO A 120 -9.91 1.18 -14.97
N TRP A 121 -10.52 2.09 -15.75
CA TRP A 121 -11.95 2.07 -16.08
C TRP A 121 -12.28 1.32 -17.38
N GLU A 122 -11.27 0.89 -18.15
CA GLU A 122 -11.48 0.12 -19.36
C GLU A 122 -11.64 -1.36 -19.01
N TYR A 123 -12.75 -1.94 -19.46
CA TYR A 123 -13.03 -3.35 -19.23
C TYR A 123 -12.02 -4.21 -19.98
N GLN A 124 -11.27 -5.03 -19.25
CA GLN A 124 -10.35 -6.01 -19.81
C GLN A 124 -11.11 -7.33 -19.95
N LYS A 125 -11.33 -7.78 -21.19
CA LYS A 125 -11.73 -9.16 -21.44
C LYS A 125 -10.46 -10.01 -21.37
N ASP A 126 -10.45 -11.01 -20.50
CA ASP A 126 -9.39 -12.01 -20.40
C ASP A 126 -9.13 -12.71 -21.75
#